data_AF-A0A6P0DSG7-F1
#
_entry.id   AF-A0A6P0DSG7-F1
#
_cell.length_a   1.000
_cell.length_b   1.000
_cell.length_c   1.000
_cell.angle_alpha   90.00
_cell.angle_beta   90.00
_cell.angle_gamma   90.00
#
_symmetry.space_group_name_H-M   'P 1'
#
loop_
_entity.id
_entity.type
_entity.pdbx_description
1 polymer ?
#
loop_
_entity_poly.entity_id
_entity_poly.type
_entity_poly.pdbx_seq_one_letter_code
_entity_poly.pdbx_strand_id
1 'polypeptide(L)'
;LDIADAILAIATRVVADPEPSLRGTFHLTGSGEASWADFAEEIFAELHKSGGRNVGVERIPTADYPTPAKRPANSRLNGDKLARTYGIRLPEWKPSMAIVMQDLLNKGL
;
A
#
# COMPACT_ATOMS: atom_id res chain seq x y z
N LEU A 1 -10.97 0.30 4.25
CA LEU A 1 -10.24 0.39 2.96
C LEU A 1 -9.35 1.62 3.06
N ASP A 2 -8.06 1.44 3.37
CA ASP A 2 -7.20 2.51 3.93
C ASP A 2 -7.22 3.84 3.16
N ILE A 3 -7.04 3.80 1.84
CA ILE A 3 -7.04 4.99 0.99
C ILE A 3 -8.42 5.66 1.00
N ALA A 4 -9.50 4.87 0.93
CA ALA A 4 -10.85 5.41 0.90
C ALA A 4 -11.21 6.10 2.22
N ASP A 5 -10.85 5.48 3.34
CA ASP A 5 -11.10 6.02 4.69
C ASP A 5 -10.35 7.35 4.88
N ALA A 6 -9.09 7.42 4.43
CA ALA A 6 -8.30 8.65 4.44
C ALA A 6 -8.89 9.73 3.53
N ILE A 7 -9.30 9.39 2.31
CA ILE A 7 -9.91 10.35 1.37
C ILE A 7 -11.20 10.92 1.96
N LEU A 8 -12.04 10.08 2.58
CA LEU A 8 -13.27 10.55 3.21
C LEU A 8 -12.98 11.51 4.36
N ALA A 9 -12.05 11.17 5.25
CA ALA A 9 -11.65 12.05 6.34
C ALA A 9 -11.09 13.40 5.85
N ILE A 10 -10.25 13.36 4.82
CA ILE A 10 -9.69 14.56 4.16
C ILE A 10 -10.81 15.41 3.57
N ALA A 11 -11.70 14.81 2.79
CA ALA A 11 -12.81 15.51 2.12
C ALA A 11 -13.74 16.17 3.13
N THR A 12 -14.13 15.45 4.20
CA THR A 12 -14.94 16.00 5.29
C THR A 12 -14.25 17.21 5.93
N ARG A 13 -12.94 17.12 6.21
CA ARG A 13 -12.20 18.24 6.82
C ARG A 13 -12.10 19.44 5.88
N VAL A 14 -11.84 19.23 4.60
CA VAL A 14 -11.69 20.30 3.60
C VAL A 14 -13.01 21.06 3.36
N VAL A 15 -14.15 20.37 3.42
CA VAL A 15 -15.47 21.00 3.29
C VAL A 15 -15.81 21.84 4.53
N ALA A 16 -15.49 21.34 5.72
CA ALA A 16 -15.81 22.01 6.98
C ALA A 16 -14.88 23.18 7.32
N ASP A 17 -13.66 23.18 6.81
CA ASP A 17 -12.61 24.14 7.17
C ASP A 17 -12.00 24.82 5.92
N PRO A 18 -12.20 26.14 5.76
CA PRO A 18 -11.67 26.88 4.62
C PRO A 18 -10.15 27.14 4.70
N GLU A 19 -9.47 26.74 5.78
CA GLU A 19 -8.03 26.90 5.97
C GLU A 19 -7.24 26.47 4.72
N PRO A 20 -6.47 27.37 4.08
CA PRO A 20 -5.78 27.08 2.82
C PRO A 20 -4.77 25.94 2.91
N SER A 21 -4.13 25.74 4.07
CA SER A 21 -3.15 24.67 4.26
C SER A 21 -3.73 23.25 4.18
N LEU A 22 -5.06 23.11 4.25
CA LEU A 22 -5.79 21.86 4.00
C LEU A 22 -5.95 21.54 2.51
N ARG A 23 -5.31 22.28 1.60
CA ARG A 23 -5.45 22.07 0.14
C ARG A 23 -4.07 21.92 -0.49
N GLY A 24 -4.03 21.19 -1.61
CA GLY A 24 -2.82 20.95 -2.40
C GLY A 24 -2.50 19.47 -2.56
N THR A 25 -1.27 19.17 -2.97
CA THR A 25 -0.82 17.80 -3.25
C THR A 25 -0.26 17.13 -2.01
N PHE A 26 -0.67 15.87 -1.76
CA PHE A 26 -0.23 15.03 -0.66
C PHE A 26 0.15 13.64 -1.19
N HIS A 27 1.12 13.00 -0.55
CA HIS A 27 1.38 11.57 -0.76
C HIS A 27 0.51 10.74 0.17
N LEU A 28 -0.11 9.70 -0.37
CA LEU A 28 -0.99 8.79 0.36
C LEU A 28 -0.66 7.35 -0.08
N THR A 29 0.09 6.64 0.75
CA THR A 29 0.48 5.23 0.57
C THR A 29 0.48 4.53 1.92
N GLY A 30 0.38 3.20 1.92
CA GLY A 30 0.66 2.40 3.13
C GLY A 30 2.06 2.72 3.68
N SER A 31 2.23 2.61 4.99
CA SER A 31 3.51 2.81 5.65
C SER A 31 4.45 1.62 5.44
N GLY A 32 5.74 1.86 5.63
CA GLY A 32 6.80 0.90 5.34
C GLY A 32 7.24 0.92 3.88
N GLU A 33 8.07 -0.05 3.51
CA GLU A 33 8.59 -0.22 2.15
C GLU A 33 8.68 -1.70 1.79
N ALA A 34 8.67 -1.97 0.50
CA ALA A 34 8.78 -3.31 -0.05
C ALA A 34 9.30 -3.26 -1.50
N SER A 35 10.02 -4.30 -1.89
CA SER A 35 10.19 -4.68 -3.29
C SER A 35 9.01 -5.54 -3.75
N TRP A 36 8.91 -5.77 -5.07
CA TRP A 36 7.92 -6.71 -5.62
C TRP A 36 8.09 -8.13 -5.09
N ALA A 37 9.31 -8.56 -4.81
CA ALA A 37 9.58 -9.86 -4.21
C ALA A 37 9.06 -9.94 -2.77
N ASP A 38 9.29 -8.92 -1.94
CA ASP A 38 8.79 -8.91 -0.55
C ASP A 38 7.26 -8.98 -0.52
N PHE A 39 6.59 -8.29 -1.44
CA PHE A 39 5.13 -8.32 -1.56
C PHE A 39 4.61 -9.70 -1.97
N ALA A 40 5.26 -10.35 -2.95
CA ALA A 40 4.90 -11.70 -3.40
C ALA A 40 5.14 -12.76 -2.31
N GLU A 41 6.26 -12.66 -1.59
CA GLU A 41 6.59 -13.56 -0.48
C GLU A 41 5.53 -13.47 0.62
N GLU A 42 5.08 -12.26 0.98
CA GLU A 42 4.04 -12.07 1.99
C GLU A 42 2.68 -12.60 1.52
N ILE A 43 2.31 -12.42 0.24
CA ILE A 43 1.10 -13.02 -0.34
C ILE A 43 1.12 -14.55 -0.21
N PHE A 44 2.23 -15.19 -0.59
CA PHE A 44 2.34 -16.66 -0.51
C PHE A 44 2.46 -17.15 0.93
N ALA A 45 3.02 -16.35 1.84
CA ALA A 45 3.00 -16.64 3.27
C ALA A 45 1.55 -16.66 3.80
N GLU A 46 0.71 -15.69 3.44
CA GLU A 46 -0.71 -15.68 3.80
C GLU A 46 -1.47 -16.86 3.20
N LEU A 47 -1.23 -17.18 1.92
CA LEU A 47 -1.81 -18.36 1.28
C LEU A 47 -1.46 -19.66 2.03
N HIS A 48 -0.18 -19.84 2.38
CA HIS A 48 0.29 -21.02 3.09
C HIS A 48 -0.32 -21.11 4.50
N LYS A 49 -0.40 -19.99 5.23
CA LYS A 49 -1.07 -19.92 6.56
C LYS A 49 -2.52 -20.36 6.49
N SER A 50 -3.20 -20.10 5.38
CA SER A 50 -4.60 -20.50 5.15
C SER A 50 -4.77 -21.92 4.59
N GLY A 51 -3.72 -22.75 4.61
CA GLY A 51 -3.75 -24.14 4.14
C GLY A 51 -3.54 -24.31 2.64
N GLY A 52 -3.20 -23.23 1.93
CA GLY A 52 -2.82 -23.27 0.52
C GLY A 52 -1.42 -23.84 0.30
N ARG A 53 -1.01 -23.88 -0.98
CA ARG A 53 0.30 -24.41 -1.37
C ARG A 53 1.43 -23.53 -0.84
N ASN A 54 2.53 -24.18 -0.47
CA ASN A 54 3.79 -23.50 -0.20
C ASN A 54 4.48 -23.15 -1.52
N VAL A 55 4.63 -21.85 -1.81
CA VAL A 55 5.21 -21.34 -3.06
C VAL A 55 6.43 -20.47 -2.71
N GLY A 56 7.59 -20.85 -3.24
CA GLY A 56 8.81 -20.04 -3.11
C GLY A 56 8.85 -18.91 -4.13
N VAL A 57 9.47 -17.79 -3.76
CA VAL A 57 9.70 -16.64 -4.64
C VAL A 57 11.18 -16.59 -5.01
N GLU A 58 11.48 -16.68 -6.31
CA GLU A 58 12.81 -16.43 -6.85
C GLU A 58 12.97 -14.94 -7.12
N ARG A 59 13.91 -14.29 -6.43
CA ARG A 59 14.18 -12.86 -6.60
C ARG A 59 15.06 -12.64 -7.82
N ILE A 60 14.67 -11.70 -8.68
CA ILE A 60 15.45 -11.29 -9.85
C ILE A 60 15.72 -9.77 -9.84
N PRO A 61 16.86 -9.31 -10.39
CA PRO A 61 17.07 -7.90 -10.67
C PRO A 61 16.19 -7.42 -11.82
N THR A 62 15.92 -6.11 -11.89
CA THR A 62 15.14 -5.51 -13.00
C THR A 62 15.75 -5.76 -14.38
N ALA A 63 17.08 -5.94 -14.47
CA ALA A 63 17.76 -6.22 -15.74
C ALA A 63 17.36 -7.56 -16.35
N ASP A 64 16.95 -8.52 -15.53
CA ASP A 64 16.57 -9.88 -15.97
C ASP A 64 15.12 -9.92 -16.50
N TYR A 65 14.36 -8.83 -16.34
CA TYR A 65 13.00 -8.69 -16.87
C TYR A 65 12.77 -7.31 -17.50
N PRO A 66 13.29 -7.06 -18.72
CA PRO A 66 13.18 -5.78 -19.37
C PRO A 66 11.75 -5.48 -19.81
N THR A 67 11.25 -4.28 -19.49
CA THR A 67 9.92 -3.82 -19.90
C THR A 67 10.02 -2.58 -20.80
N PRO A 68 9.13 -2.40 -21.78
CA PRO A 68 9.18 -1.24 -22.70
C PRO A 68 9.18 0.13 -22.00
N ALA A 69 8.42 0.26 -20.90
CA ALA A 69 8.38 1.47 -20.10
C ALA A 69 9.36 1.37 -18.91
N LYS A 70 10.26 2.36 -18.78
CA LYS A 70 11.22 2.43 -17.69
C LYS A 70 10.51 2.52 -16.34
N ARG A 71 10.80 1.57 -15.44
CA ARG A 71 10.30 1.58 -14.07
C ARG A 71 11.29 2.31 -13.16
N PRO A 72 10.84 3.20 -12.26
CA PRO A 72 11.71 3.81 -11.27
C PRO A 72 12.23 2.76 -10.28
N ALA A 73 13.50 2.87 -9.90
CA ALA A 73 14.11 1.98 -8.90
C ALA A 73 13.64 2.31 -7.47
N ASN A 74 13.10 3.51 -7.24
CA ASN A 74 12.59 3.95 -5.95
C ASN A 74 11.27 4.68 -6.14
N SER A 75 10.19 4.08 -5.68
CA SER A 75 8.82 4.65 -5.70
C SER A 75 8.31 4.99 -4.30
N ARG A 76 9.19 5.04 -3.29
CA ARG A 76 8.80 5.37 -1.91
C ARG A 76 8.32 6.81 -1.85
N LEU A 77 7.20 7.02 -1.19
CA LEU A 77 6.59 8.35 -1.02
C LEU A 77 6.62 8.75 0.46
N ASN A 78 7.13 9.95 0.74
CA ASN A 78 7.10 10.50 2.08
C ASN A 78 5.71 11.09 2.37
N GLY A 79 4.98 10.52 3.34
CA GLY A 79 3.65 10.94 3.79
C GLY A 79 3.62 12.01 4.91
N ASP A 80 4.75 12.59 5.30
CA ASP A 80 4.86 13.49 6.46
C ASP A 80 4.03 14.75 6.33
N LYS A 81 3.86 15.26 5.10
CA LYS A 81 2.97 16.40 4.85
C LYS A 81 1.53 16.04 5.24
N LEU A 82 1.04 14.87 4.82
CA LEU A 82 -0.32 14.41 5.13
C LEU A 82 -0.50 14.26 6.64
N ALA A 83 0.48 13.67 7.31
CA ALA A 83 0.42 13.45 8.75
C ALA A 83 0.44 14.76 9.56
N ARG A 84 1.26 15.73 9.17
CA ARG A 84 1.27 17.05 9.81
C ARG A 84 -0.02 17.83 9.59
N THR A 85 -0.60 17.75 8.39
CA THR A 85 -1.80 18.52 8.04
C THR A 85 -3.09 17.89 8.56
N TYR A 86 -3.24 16.57 8.49
CA TYR A 86 -4.49 15.88 8.81
C TYR A 86 -4.39 14.92 10.00
N GLY A 87 -3.20 14.68 10.56
CA GLY A 87 -2.99 13.62 11.55
C GLY A 87 -3.12 12.21 10.96
N ILE A 88 -3.14 12.08 9.62
CA ILE A 88 -3.36 10.80 8.94
C ILE A 88 -2.04 10.14 8.57
N ARG A 89 -1.88 8.89 9.02
CA ARG A 89 -0.89 7.92 8.56
C ARG A 89 -1.63 6.66 8.17
N LEU A 90 -1.41 6.15 6.96
CA LEU A 90 -1.94 4.84 6.61
C LEU A 90 -1.17 3.74 7.37
N PRO A 91 -1.82 2.61 7.70
CA PRO A 91 -1.18 1.49 8.37
C PRO A 91 0.01 0.93 7.57
N GLU A 92 0.83 0.11 8.22
CA GLU A 92 1.85 -0.68 7.53
C GLU A 92 1.22 -1.58 6.46
N TRP A 93 1.93 -1.77 5.34
CA TRP A 93 1.36 -2.47 4.18
C TRP A 93 1.02 -3.94 4.45
N LYS A 94 1.75 -4.62 5.35
CA LYS A 94 1.56 -6.06 5.62
C LYS A 94 0.20 -6.37 6.26
N PRO A 95 -0.21 -5.74 7.38
CA PRO A 95 -1.55 -5.91 7.93
C PRO A 95 -2.67 -5.61 6.93
N SER A 96 -2.56 -4.53 6.16
CA SER A 96 -3.57 -4.15 5.17
C SER A 96 -3.69 -5.16 4.04
N MET A 97 -2.56 -5.67 3.56
CA MET A 97 -2.51 -6.73 2.55
C MET A 97 -3.16 -8.02 3.08
N ALA A 98 -2.86 -8.41 4.33
CA ALA A 98 -3.43 -9.60 4.95
C ALA A 98 -4.96 -9.54 5.02
N ILE A 99 -5.54 -8.37 5.34
CA ILE A 99 -7.01 -8.18 5.33
C ILE A 99 -7.59 -8.48 3.94
N VAL A 100 -6.95 -8.00 2.87
CA VAL A 100 -7.38 -8.26 1.49
C VAL A 100 -7.23 -9.73 1.15
N MET A 101 -6.13 -10.38 1.55
CA MET A 101 -5.94 -11.83 1.34
C MET A 101 -7.04 -12.64 2.00
N GLN A 102 -7.40 -12.33 3.26
CA GLN A 102 -8.49 -13.04 3.95
C GLN A 102 -9.84 -12.84 3.26
N ASP A 103 -10.14 -11.64 2.77
CA ASP A 103 -11.35 -11.38 1.99
C ASP A 103 -11.40 -12.19 0.68
N LEU A 104 -10.27 -12.27 -0.03
CA LEU A 104 -10.17 -13.08 -1.26
C LEU A 104 -10.35 -14.58 -0.96
N LEU A 105 -9.67 -15.10 0.05
CA LEU A 105 -9.76 -16.51 0.45
C LEU A 105 -11.18 -16.90 0.88
N ASN A 106 -11.86 -16.02 1.63
CA ASN A 106 -13.26 -16.24 2.05
C ASN A 106 -14.24 -16.24 0.87
N LYS A 107 -13.90 -15.59 -0.25
CA LYS A 107 -14.71 -15.55 -1.47
C LYS A 107 -14.47 -16.73 -2.41
N GLY A 108 -13.63 -17.70 -2.01
CA GLY A 108 -13.36 -18.91 -2.79
C GLY A 108 -12.29 -18.74 -3.87
N LEU A 109 -11.33 -17.83 -3.64
CA LEU A 109 -10.01 -17.88 -4.27
C LEU A 109 -9.02 -18.65 -3.39
#